data_AF-M7NMV7-F1
#
_entry.id   AF-M7NMV7-F1
#
_cell.length_a   1.000
_cell.length_b   1.000
_cell.length_c   1.000
_cell.angle_alpha   90.00
_cell.angle_beta   90.00
_cell.angle_gamma   90.00
#
_symmetry.space_group_name_H-M   'P 1'
#
loop_
_entity.id
_entity.type
_entity.pdbx_description
1 polymer ?
#
loop_
_entity_poly.entity_id
_entity_poly.type
_entity_poly.pdbx_seq_one_letter_code
_entity_poly.pdbx_strand_id
1 'polypeptide(L)'
;MKIHNTILSILLGSIILSACGGKQTDALTDERGTWTFQEVALPSDSGARFPHLLADARGRLWMSWLVQHRPDSASLWRTALDPDSSAWQLPERITAGRHLMVNWADTPIWYLPQVANQVYSIYR
;
A
#
# COMPACT_ATOMS: atom_id res chain seq x y z
N MET A 1 -20.35 72.26 9.33
CA MET A 1 -20.65 71.20 8.34
C MET A 1 -19.40 70.37 8.01
N LYS A 2 -19.06 69.37 8.84
CA LYS A 2 -17.95 68.42 8.58
C LYS A 2 -18.27 66.97 9.01
N ILE A 3 -19.49 66.73 9.50
CA ILE A 3 -19.87 65.48 10.19
C ILE A 3 -20.41 64.43 9.20
N HIS A 4 -20.93 64.85 8.05
CA HIS A 4 -21.54 63.93 7.07
C HIS A 4 -20.50 63.18 6.23
N ASN A 5 -19.32 63.77 5.98
CA ASN A 5 -18.26 63.12 5.19
C ASN A 5 -17.54 61.99 5.95
N THR A 6 -17.51 62.10 7.29
CA THR A 6 -16.88 61.11 8.16
C THR A 6 -17.73 59.84 8.31
N ILE A 7 -19.06 59.98 8.33
CA ILE A 7 -19.98 58.82 8.46
C ILE A 7 -19.97 57.98 7.18
N LEU A 8 -19.94 58.62 6.00
CA LEU A 8 -19.87 57.91 4.72
C LEU A 8 -18.55 57.13 4.55
N SER A 9 -17.46 57.64 5.11
CA SER A 9 -16.14 56.99 5.07
C SER A 9 -16.07 55.74 5.97
N ILE A 10 -16.79 55.74 7.10
CA ILE A 10 -16.84 54.60 8.03
C ILE A 10 -17.75 53.48 7.49
N LEU A 11 -18.86 53.83 6.83
CA LEU A 11 -19.74 52.83 6.22
C LEU A 11 -19.07 52.12 5.04
N LEU A 12 -18.28 52.83 4.23
CA LEU A 12 -17.63 52.23 3.06
C LEU A 12 -16.45 51.32 3.43
N GLY A 13 -15.77 51.57 4.55
CA GLY A 13 -14.68 50.72 5.05
C GLY A 13 -15.14 49.36 5.59
N SER A 14 -16.36 49.28 6.13
CA SER A 14 -16.90 48.05 6.73
C SER A 14 -17.24 46.97 5.69
N ILE A 15 -17.56 47.38 4.45
CA ILE A 15 -17.99 46.45 3.38
C ILE A 15 -16.80 45.67 2.81
N ILE A 16 -15.58 46.20 2.89
CA ILE A 16 -14.38 45.58 2.30
C ILE A 16 -13.86 44.41 3.16
N LEU A 17 -14.17 44.37 4.46
CA LEU A 17 -13.70 43.32 5.38
C LEU A 17 -14.52 42.01 5.31
N SER A 18 -15.73 42.00 4.71
CA SER A 18 -16.55 40.79 4.60
C SER A 18 -16.28 39.95 3.33
N ALA A 19 -15.39 40.39 2.45
CA ALA A 19 -15.06 39.65 1.23
C ALA A 19 -14.03 38.51 1.45
N CYS A 20 -13.41 38.43 2.64
CA CYS A 20 -12.62 37.29 3.07
C CYS A 20 -13.48 36.29 3.86
N GLY A 21 -14.67 35.98 3.37
CA GLY A 21 -15.32 34.71 3.69
C GLY A 21 -14.54 33.63 2.96
N GLY A 22 -13.50 33.11 3.63
CA GLY A 22 -12.72 31.98 3.12
C GLY A 22 -13.70 30.91 2.66
N LYS A 23 -13.64 30.56 1.37
CA LYS A 23 -14.32 29.37 0.86
C LYS A 23 -13.83 28.24 1.75
N GLN A 24 -14.71 27.79 2.63
CA GLN A 24 -14.57 26.56 3.36
C GLN A 24 -14.22 25.55 2.28
N THR A 25 -12.97 25.10 2.28
CA THR A 25 -12.57 23.94 1.51
C THR A 25 -13.53 22.87 1.99
N ASP A 26 -14.55 22.60 1.16
CA ASP A 26 -15.37 21.42 1.31
C ASP A 26 -14.36 20.30 1.49
N ALA A 27 -14.29 19.79 2.71
CA ALA A 27 -13.52 18.59 2.98
C ALA A 27 -14.09 17.59 1.97
N LEU A 28 -13.25 17.20 1.00
CA LEU A 28 -13.59 16.15 0.06
C LEU A 28 -14.04 14.99 0.92
N THR A 29 -15.35 14.83 1.04
CA THR A 29 -15.94 13.78 1.85
C THR A 29 -15.68 12.57 0.99
N ASP A 30 -14.63 11.83 1.32
CA ASP A 30 -14.30 10.61 0.61
C ASP A 30 -15.46 9.65 0.86
N GLU A 31 -16.31 9.48 -0.16
CA GLU A 31 -17.49 8.62 -0.09
C GLU A 31 -17.14 7.13 -0.02
N ARG A 32 -15.84 6.80 0.06
CA ARG A 32 -15.27 5.46 0.19
C ARG A 32 -15.48 4.81 1.57
N GLY A 33 -16.25 5.42 2.47
CA GLY A 33 -16.54 4.88 3.79
C GLY A 33 -15.33 4.91 4.74
N THR A 34 -15.53 4.43 5.97
CA THR A 34 -14.46 4.32 6.96
C THR A 34 -13.66 3.05 6.74
N TRP A 35 -12.41 3.18 6.31
CA TRP A 35 -11.47 2.07 6.25
C TRP A 35 -10.89 1.78 7.63
N THR A 36 -10.99 0.53 8.07
CA THR A 36 -10.21 0.02 9.20
C THR A 36 -9.01 -0.74 8.66
N PHE A 37 -7.83 -0.41 9.17
CA PHE A 37 -6.60 -1.12 8.84
C PHE A 37 -6.26 -2.08 9.97
N GLN A 38 -5.96 -3.31 9.62
CA GLN A 38 -5.43 -4.31 10.54
C GLN A 38 -3.96 -4.51 10.24
N GLU A 39 -3.11 -4.34 11.26
CA GLU A 39 -1.72 -4.74 11.17
C GLU A 39 -1.63 -6.27 11.30
N VAL A 40 -0.86 -6.90 10.40
CA VAL A 40 -0.62 -8.34 10.41
C VAL A 40 0.90 -8.55 10.50
N ALA A 41 1.33 -9.40 11.43
CA ALA A 41 2.74 -9.74 11.58
C ALA A 41 3.30 -10.32 10.29
N LEU A 42 4.57 -10.01 9.98
CA LEU A 42 5.24 -10.58 8.82
C LEU A 42 5.51 -12.08 9.07
N PRO A 43 5.24 -12.97 8.10
CA PRO A 43 5.47 -14.41 8.22
C PRO A 43 6.92 -14.82 7.94
N SER A 44 7.80 -13.86 7.64
CA SER A 44 9.18 -14.10 7.28
C SER A 44 10.13 -13.71 8.40
N ASP A 45 11.20 -14.49 8.57
CA ASP A 45 12.33 -14.15 9.43
C ASP A 45 13.15 -12.97 8.88
N SER A 46 14.17 -12.57 9.65
CA SER A 46 15.14 -11.57 9.22
C SER A 46 15.89 -11.99 7.95
N GLY A 47 16.25 -11.01 7.11
CA GLY A 47 16.94 -11.25 5.84
C GLY A 47 16.03 -11.59 4.66
N ALA A 48 14.71 -11.59 4.84
CA ALA A 48 13.75 -11.60 3.75
C ALA A 48 13.86 -10.32 2.91
N ARG A 49 13.85 -10.46 1.58
CA ARG A 49 13.98 -9.37 0.62
C ARG A 49 13.00 -9.56 -0.54
N PHE A 50 12.66 -8.45 -1.18
CA PHE A 50 11.82 -8.40 -2.38
C PHE A 50 10.45 -9.10 -2.18
N PRO A 51 9.66 -8.66 -1.19
CA PRO A 51 8.32 -9.22 -0.99
C PRO A 51 7.43 -8.88 -2.18
N HIS A 52 6.64 -9.87 -2.61
CA HIS A 52 5.60 -9.70 -3.62
C HIS A 52 4.29 -10.25 -3.07
N LEU A 53 3.23 -9.47 -3.21
CA LEU A 53 1.87 -9.80 -2.76
C LEU A 53 0.94 -9.96 -3.95
N LEU A 54 0.11 -10.99 -3.92
CA LEU A 54 -0.87 -11.28 -4.96
C LEU A 54 -2.17 -11.78 -4.33
N ALA A 55 -3.28 -11.07 -4.56
CA ALA A 55 -4.60 -11.57 -4.19
C ALA A 55 -5.14 -12.50 -5.29
N ASP A 56 -5.70 -13.65 -4.90
CA ASP A 56 -6.42 -14.53 -5.82
C ASP A 56 -7.91 -14.18 -5.92
N ALA A 57 -8.63 -14.86 -6.84
CA ALA A 57 -10.05 -14.62 -7.07
C ALA A 57 -10.96 -14.96 -5.87
N ARG A 58 -10.43 -15.67 -4.85
CA ARG A 58 -11.14 -16.00 -3.61
C ARG A 58 -10.78 -15.04 -2.47
N GLY A 59 -9.99 -13.99 -2.75
CA GLY A 59 -9.56 -13.02 -1.75
C GLY A 59 -8.42 -13.48 -0.86
N ARG A 60 -7.82 -14.66 -1.13
CA ARG A 60 -6.64 -15.11 -0.39
C ARG A 60 -5.42 -14.34 -0.88
N LEU A 61 -4.64 -13.83 0.07
CA LEU A 61 -3.44 -13.06 -0.21
C LEU A 61 -2.21 -13.97 -0.18
N TRP A 62 -1.58 -14.15 -1.32
CA TRP A 62 -0.32 -14.88 -1.44
C TRP A 62 0.85 -13.93 -1.26
N MET A 63 1.88 -14.38 -0.54
CA MET A 63 3.13 -13.65 -0.42
C MET A 63 4.32 -14.52 -0.79
N SER A 64 5.28 -13.94 -1.50
CA SER A 64 6.58 -14.55 -1.75
C SER A 64 7.73 -13.62 -1.45
N TRP A 65 8.86 -14.18 -1.05
CA TRP A 65 10.08 -13.42 -0.78
C TRP A 65 11.32 -14.28 -1.03
N LEU A 66 12.45 -13.61 -1.12
CA LEU A 66 13.77 -14.24 -1.20
C LEU A 66 14.50 -14.11 0.13
N VAL A 67 15.26 -15.14 0.48
CA VAL A 67 16.22 -15.10 1.58
C VAL A 67 17.59 -15.39 1.00
N GLN A 68 18.53 -14.45 1.15
CA GLN A 68 19.91 -14.64 0.70
C GLN A 68 20.74 -15.24 1.84
N HIS A 69 21.35 -16.42 1.59
CA HIS A 69 22.17 -17.12 2.57
C HIS A 69 23.65 -16.82 2.40
N ARG A 70 24.09 -16.67 1.15
CA ARG A 70 25.46 -16.31 0.73
C ARG A 70 25.40 -15.41 -0.52
N PRO A 71 26.49 -14.73 -0.92
CA PRO A 71 26.49 -13.88 -2.11
C PRO A 71 25.98 -14.57 -3.37
N ASP A 72 26.23 -15.87 -3.50
CA ASP A 72 25.88 -16.70 -4.64
C ASP A 72 24.77 -17.71 -4.34
N SER A 73 24.00 -17.56 -3.25
CA SER A 73 22.91 -18.50 -2.94
C SER A 73 21.73 -17.85 -2.26
N ALA A 74 20.53 -18.24 -2.69
CA ALA A 74 19.28 -17.75 -2.14
C ALA A 74 18.24 -18.87 -1.99
N SER A 75 17.10 -18.55 -1.40
CA SER A 75 15.92 -19.38 -1.36
C SER A 75 14.68 -18.54 -1.63
N LEU A 76 13.76 -19.09 -2.43
CA LEU A 76 12.42 -18.54 -2.59
C LEU A 76 11.47 -19.21 -1.62
N TRP A 77 10.68 -18.39 -0.95
CA TRP A 77 9.66 -18.80 0.00
C TRP A 77 8.30 -18.25 -0.36
N ARG A 78 7.26 -18.98 0.03
CA ARG A 78 5.88 -18.54 -0.09
C ARG A 78 5.08 -18.75 1.17
N THR A 79 4.02 -17.97 1.33
CA THR A 79 2.90 -18.32 2.19
C THR A 79 1.59 -17.73 1.63
N ALA A 80 0.48 -18.06 2.27
CA ALA A 80 -0.82 -17.44 2.03
C ALA A 80 -1.41 -16.94 3.34
N LEU A 81 -2.09 -15.80 3.30
CA LEU A 81 -2.94 -15.31 4.37
C LEU A 81 -4.33 -15.90 4.17
N ASP A 82 -4.82 -16.60 5.18
CA ASP A 82 -6.20 -17.08 5.20
C ASP A 82 -7.16 -15.88 5.37
N PRO A 83 -8.12 -15.65 4.46
CA PRO A 83 -9.03 -14.52 4.54
C PRO A 83 -10.02 -14.62 5.72
N ASP A 84 -10.29 -15.82 6.22
CA ASP A 84 -11.26 -16.03 7.30
C ASP A 84 -10.62 -15.86 8.68
N SER A 85 -9.37 -16.29 8.84
CA SER A 85 -8.66 -16.21 10.13
C SER A 85 -7.70 -15.02 10.24
N SER A 86 -7.47 -14.27 9.16
CA SER A 86 -6.42 -13.24 9.06
C SER A 86 -5.05 -13.73 9.52
N ALA A 87 -4.75 -15.02 9.34
CA ALA A 87 -3.54 -15.66 9.80
C ALA A 87 -2.72 -16.18 8.63
N TRP A 88 -1.40 -15.99 8.70
CA TRP A 88 -0.50 -16.57 7.71
C TRP A 88 -0.41 -18.08 7.90
N GLN A 89 -0.40 -18.80 6.78
CA GLN A 89 -0.01 -20.20 6.77
C GLN A 89 1.50 -20.34 7.03
N LEU A 90 1.93 -21.55 7.38
CA LEU A 90 3.35 -21.83 7.54
C LEU A 90 4.09 -21.58 6.22
N PRO A 91 5.18 -20.79 6.22
CA PRO A 91 5.98 -20.58 5.03
C PRO A 91 6.52 -21.87 4.41
N GLU A 92 6.39 -21.99 3.10
CA GLU A 92 6.92 -23.10 2.32
C GLU A 92 8.08 -22.62 1.44
N ARG A 93 9.19 -23.35 1.45
CA ARG A 93 10.31 -23.10 0.53
C ARG A 93 10.02 -23.73 -0.82
N ILE A 94 9.91 -22.91 -1.86
CA ILE A 94 9.70 -23.38 -3.23
C ILE A 94 11.00 -23.94 -3.80
N THR A 95 12.10 -23.20 -3.64
CA THR A 95 13.41 -23.59 -4.18
C THR A 95 14.55 -22.91 -3.43
N ALA A 96 15.74 -23.48 -3.53
CA ALA A 96 16.98 -22.96 -2.99
C ALA A 96 18.17 -23.38 -3.84
N GLY A 97 19.21 -22.56 -3.88
CA GLY A 97 20.46 -22.94 -4.52
C GLY A 97 21.27 -21.75 -5.03
N ARG A 98 22.28 -22.07 -5.83
CA ARG A 98 23.23 -21.10 -6.38
C ARG A 98 22.81 -20.47 -7.71
N HIS A 99 21.74 -20.99 -8.31
CA HIS A 99 21.18 -20.51 -9.57
C HIS A 99 20.09 -19.46 -9.37
N LEU A 100 19.80 -19.10 -8.11
CA LEU A 100 18.98 -17.96 -7.75
C LEU A 100 19.91 -16.77 -7.55
N MET A 101 20.56 -16.32 -8.64
CA MET A 101 21.25 -15.04 -8.62
C MET A 101 20.19 -13.96 -8.71
N VAL A 102 20.07 -13.17 -7.65
CA VAL A 102 19.13 -12.06 -7.56
C VAL A 102 19.96 -10.80 -7.77
N ASN A 103 19.87 -10.20 -8.95
CA ASN A 103 20.42 -8.87 -9.13
C ASN A 103 19.53 -7.85 -8.41
N TRP A 104 20.04 -6.64 -8.14
CA TRP A 104 19.29 -5.57 -7.47
C TRP A 104 18.04 -5.09 -8.26
N ALA A 105 17.90 -5.53 -9.51
CA ALA A 105 16.74 -5.26 -10.37
C ALA A 105 15.76 -6.44 -10.49
N ASP A 106 16.09 -7.62 -9.95
CA ASP A 106 15.24 -8.80 -10.08
C ASP A 106 14.33 -8.95 -8.86
N THR A 107 13.02 -8.91 -9.10
CA THR A 107 12.02 -9.23 -8.08
C THR A 107 11.26 -10.49 -8.49
N PRO A 108 11.01 -11.41 -7.54
CA PRO A 108 10.13 -12.53 -7.81
C PRO A 108 8.72 -12.02 -8.03
N ILE A 109 8.20 -12.19 -9.24
CA ILE A 109 6.82 -11.82 -9.56
C ILE A 109 6.01 -13.10 -9.68
N TRP A 110 4.86 -13.07 -9.03
CA TRP A 110 3.89 -14.14 -9.09
C TRP A 110 2.75 -13.77 -10.02
N TYR A 111 2.30 -14.75 -10.81
CA TYR A 111 1.10 -14.60 -11.61
C TYR A 111 0.20 -15.82 -11.42
N LEU A 112 -1.11 -15.55 -11.43
CA LEU A 112 -2.17 -16.52 -11.38
C LEU A 112 -2.84 -16.58 -12.76
N PRO A 113 -2.67 -17.66 -13.54
CA PRO A 113 -3.40 -17.82 -14.79
C PRO A 113 -4.89 -18.03 -14.49
N GLN A 114 -5.78 -17.35 -15.23
CA GLN A 114 -7.24 -17.43 -15.05
C GLN A 114 -7.82 -18.86 -15.10
N VAL A 115 -7.12 -19.81 -15.72
CA VAL A 115 -7.55 -21.19 -15.92
C VAL A 115 -6.83 -22.20 -15.01
N ALA A 116 -5.85 -21.77 -14.22
CA ALA A 116 -5.10 -22.65 -13.35
C ALA A 116 -5.15 -22.15 -11.91
N ASN A 117 -5.62 -23.00 -10.99
CA ASN A 117 -5.51 -22.77 -9.54
C ASN A 117 -4.07 -23.03 -9.04
N GLN A 118 -3.07 -22.66 -9.84
CA GLN A 118 -1.65 -22.85 -9.60
C GLN A 118 -0.97 -21.48 -9.69
N VAL A 119 -0.18 -21.17 -8.68
CA VAL A 119 0.62 -19.95 -8.65
C VAL A 119 1.97 -20.24 -9.30
N TYR A 120 2.33 -19.41 -10.28
CA TYR A 120 3.62 -19.50 -10.96
C TYR A 120 4.51 -18.37 -10.48
N SER A 121 5.76 -18.69 -10.18
CA SER A 121 6.79 -17.69 -9.92
C SER A 121 7.64 -17.55 -11.17
N ILE A 122 7.79 -16.32 -11.66
CA ILE A 122 8.75 -16.02 -12.73
C ILE A 122 9.99 -15.44 -12.06
N TYR A 123 11.13 -16.06 -12.37
CA TYR A 123 12.46 -15.50 -12.17
C TYR A 123 13.07 -15.35 -13.54
N ARG A 124 13.62 -14.18 -13.84
CA ARG A 124 14.50 -13.97 -14.99
C ARG A 124 15.94 -14.03 -14.55
#